data_AF-A0A7Z9WN32-F1
#
_entry.id   AF-A0A7Z9WN32-F1
#
_cell.length_a   1.000
_cell.length_b   1.000
_cell.length_c   1.000
_cell.angle_alpha   90.00
_cell.angle_beta   90.00
_cell.angle_gamma   90.00
#
_symmetry.space_group_name_H-M   'P 1'
#
loop_
_entity.id
_entity.type
_entity.pdbx_description
1 polymer ?
#
loop_
_entity_poly.entity_id
_entity_poly.type
_entity_poly.pdbx_seq_one_letter_code
_entity_poly.pdbx_strand_id
1 'polypeptide(L)' 'LIEIGCYRGIRHRRNLPVRGQRTRTNARTKRGPRKTVPGRGRKRGMKKK' A
#
# COMPACT_ATOMS: atom_id res chain seq x y z
N LEU A 1 -9.05 9.21 -17.52
CA LEU A 1 -7.89 9.63 -16.67
C LEU A 1 -6.70 8.67 -16.76
N ILE A 2 -6.90 7.36 -16.64
CA ILE A 2 -5.79 6.38 -16.59
C ILE A 2 -5.09 6.25 -17.96
N GLU A 3 -5.84 6.36 -19.05
CA GLU A 3 -5.33 6.29 -20.43
C GLU A 3 -4.65 7.59 -20.86
N ILE A 4 -5.10 8.73 -20.32
CA ILE A 4 -4.57 10.07 -20.62
C ILE A 4 -3.17 10.29 -20.01
N GLY A 5 -2.72 9.44 -19.06
CA GLY A 5 -1.38 9.54 -18.48
C GLY A 5 -1.17 10.67 -17.48
N CYS A 6 -2.21 11.43 -17.11
CA CYS A 6 -2.10 12.50 -16.13
C CYS A 6 -1.73 11.97 -14.73
N TYR A 7 -1.20 12.84 -13.84
CA TYR A 7 -0.75 12.45 -12.50
C TYR A 7 -1.84 11.68 -11.72
N ARG A 8 -3.09 12.15 -11.77
CA ARG A 8 -4.23 11.45 -11.15
C ARG A 8 -4.38 10.03 -11.72
N GLY A 9 -4.28 9.86 -13.04
CA GLY A 9 -4.34 8.57 -13.72
C GLY A 9 -3.23 7.60 -13.27
N ILE A 10 -1.99 8.06 -13.22
CA ILE A 10 -0.83 7.23 -12.77
C ILE A 10 -1.03 6.76 -11.32
N ARG A 11 -1.50 7.65 -10.44
CA ARG A 11 -1.77 7.33 -9.03
C ARG A 11 -2.92 6.33 -8.88
N HIS A 12 -3.98 6.47 -9.69
CA HIS A 12 -5.05 5.47 -9.77
C HIS A 12 -4.53 4.10 -10.22
N ARG A 13 -3.71 4.04 -11.28
CA ARG A 13 -3.11 2.78 -11.78
C ARG A 13 -2.22 2.11 -10.72
N ARG A 14 -1.49 2.89 -9.94
CA ARG A 14 -0.59 2.40 -8.86
C ARG A 14 -1.28 2.13 -7.52
N ASN A 15 -2.62 2.24 -7.43
CA ASN A 15 -3.36 2.15 -6.17
C ASN A 15 -2.81 3.06 -5.05
N LEU A 16 -2.47 4.29 -5.43
CA LEU A 16 -2.02 5.33 -4.50
C LEU A 16 -3.09 6.41 -4.34
N PRO A 17 -3.09 7.12 -3.20
CA PRO A 17 -4.03 8.21 -3.02
C PRO A 17 -3.73 9.39 -3.96
N VAL A 18 -4.80 10.01 -4.46
CA VAL A 18 -4.76 11.05 -5.51
C VAL A 18 -4.85 12.48 -4.97
N ARG A 19 -5.35 12.68 -3.74
CA ARG A 19 -5.59 14.01 -3.15
C ARG A 19 -4.41 14.54 -2.31
N GLY A 20 -3.17 14.24 -2.71
CA GLY A 20 -1.97 14.71 -2.00
C GLY A 20 -1.70 14.09 -0.61
N GLN A 21 -2.46 13.07 -0.21
CA GLN A 21 -2.27 12.41 1.08
C GLN A 21 -0.88 11.77 1.21
N ARG A 22 -0.30 11.82 2.42
CA ARG A 22 1.02 11.25 2.72
C ARG A 22 1.04 9.75 2.49
N THR A 23 2.02 9.27 1.72
CA THR A 23 2.12 7.85 1.36
C THR A 23 3.26 7.09 2.05
N ARG A 24 4.10 7.75 2.86
CA ARG A 24 5.17 7.04 3.59
C ARG A 24 4.62 6.07 4.64
N THR A 25 3.56 6.45 5.34
CA THR A 25 3.05 5.72 6.52
C THR A 25 1.59 5.27 6.36
N ASN A 26 0.65 6.23 6.22
CA ASN A 26 -0.79 6.01 6.41
C ASN A 26 -1.59 6.11 5.10
N ALA A 27 -1.47 5.10 4.23
CA ALA A 27 -2.21 5.03 2.97
C ALA A 27 -2.87 3.65 2.74
N ARG A 28 -3.25 2.97 3.83
CA ARG A 28 -3.67 1.55 3.80
C ARG A 28 -5.03 1.33 3.15
N THR A 29 -5.98 2.25 3.30
CA THR A 29 -7.29 2.17 2.64
C THR A 29 -7.15 2.05 1.12
N LYS A 30 -6.16 2.75 0.51
CA LYS A 30 -5.95 2.68 -0.94
C LYS A 30 -4.91 1.65 -1.38
N ARG A 31 -3.82 1.46 -0.62
CA ARG A 31 -2.74 0.50 -0.93
C ARG A 31 -3.08 -0.94 -0.59
N GLY A 32 -4.10 -1.15 0.24
CA GLY A 32 -4.45 -2.46 0.79
C GLY A 32 -3.62 -2.85 2.02
N PRO A 33 -3.76 -4.11 2.47
CA PRO A 33 -3.12 -4.62 3.67
C PRO A 33 -1.59 -4.56 3.59
N ARG A 34 -0.93 -4.62 4.76
CA ARG A 34 0.54 -4.60 4.83
C ARG A 34 1.10 -5.85 4.16
N LYS A 35 1.65 -5.70 2.95
CA LYS A 35 2.48 -6.71 2.29
C LYS A 35 3.80 -6.79 3.04
N THR A 36 3.94 -7.78 3.91
CA THR A 36 5.22 -8.12 4.54
C THR A 36 6.01 -9.03 3.61
N VAL A 37 7.34 -8.87 3.58
CA VAL A 37 8.20 -9.83 2.87
C VAL A 37 8.06 -11.19 3.56
N PRO A 38 7.81 -12.29 2.82
CA PRO A 38 7.79 -13.64 3.39
C PRO A 38 9.08 -13.89 4.17
N GLY A 39 8.99 -14.43 5.39
CA GLY A 39 10.15 -14.67 6.25
C GLY A 39 10.64 -13.47 7.08
N ARG A 40 10.18 -12.24 6.82
CA ARG A 40 10.48 -11.04 7.64
C ARG A 40 9.34 -10.61 8.57
N GLY A 41 8.22 -11.34 8.58
CA GLY A 41 7.03 -11.02 9.36
C GLY A 41 6.69 -12.07 10.42
N ARG A 42 6.91 -11.72 11.69
CA ARG A 42 6.54 -12.41 12.95
C ARG A 42 7.38 -13.65 13.35
N LYS A 43 8.49 -13.39 14.07
CA LYS A 43 8.84 -14.16 15.30
C LYS A 43 7.92 -13.81 16.50
N ARG A 44 6.68 -13.35 16.27
CA ARG A 44 5.72 -12.98 17.32
C ARG A 44 4.43 -13.73 17.06
N GLY A 45 4.38 -14.98 17.50
CA GLY A 45 3.21 -15.83 17.33
C GLY A 45 3.40 -17.34 17.42
N MET A 46 4.62 -17.86 17.59
CA MET A 46 4.79 -19.26 18.02
C MET A 46 4.43 -19.33 19.51
N LYS A 47 3.13 -19.42 19.85
CA LYS A 47 2.73 -19.98 21.14
C LYS A 47 3.28 -21.41 21.15
N LYS A 48 4.37 -21.64 21.89
CA LYS A 48 4.72 -22.99 22.32
C LYS A 48 3.55 -23.49 23.15
N LYS A 49 2.98 -24.62 22.74
CA LYS A 49 2.14 -25.45 23.58
C LYS A 49 3.01 -26.04 24.69
#